data_AF-A0ABC8QSM0-F1
#
_entry.id   AF-A0ABC8QSM0-F1
#
_cell.length_a   1.000
_cell.length_b   1.000
_cell.length_c   1.000
_cell.angle_alpha   90.00
_cell.angle_beta   90.00
_cell.angle_gamma   90.00
#
_symmetry.space_group_name_H-M   'P 1'
#
loop_
_entity.id
_entity.type
_entity.pdbx_description
1 polymer ?
#
loop_
_entity_poly.entity_id
_entity_poly.type
_entity_poly.pdbx_seq_one_letter_code
_entity_poly.pdbx_strand_id
1 'polypeptide(L)'
;MAFSQSLTLISKCTIFPDQKSIHSDVKLSVSDLSMLFCHYIQKGGLFARPPIPIDCLFSLLQCGLSQTFSHFPPLTGCLNTDPSDYVYITCNDGGVNFIHASAIHINVHKSLSPIDVPNYVKEFFVFDRTVSYDGYFKPILAVQVTELANSVFIGCSLNHAIIDGMSFWSFFNTFTKVCGTGAKKILRVPDFRRELVLISPTYLKVPECGPKSWCALPWLAVTCSRKLPSSKMTTFRMAVNCCHRLEPKLDPYYFENAIQSISTYASVGDVLSRDLRWCVEQLNKNVTAHVNATVRRCIDD
;
A
#
# COMPACT_ATOMS: atom_id res chain seq x y z
N MET A 1 23.90 5.06 0.40
CA MET A 1 24.19 3.93 -0.52
C MET A 1 24.63 4.54 -1.84
N ALA A 2 25.60 3.94 -2.55
CA ALA A 2 25.88 4.35 -3.92
C ALA A 2 24.72 3.86 -4.82
N PHE A 3 24.32 4.68 -5.79
CA PHE A 3 23.42 4.20 -6.84
C PHE A 3 24.16 3.21 -7.74
N SER A 4 23.44 2.21 -8.25
CA SER A 4 23.91 1.38 -9.35
C SER A 4 24.12 2.25 -10.60
N GLN A 5 24.92 1.78 -11.56
CA GLN A 5 25.14 2.47 -12.84
C GLN A 5 23.84 2.63 -13.67
N SER A 6 22.73 2.04 -13.23
CA SER A 6 21.39 2.12 -13.80
C SER A 6 20.54 3.35 -13.41
N LEU A 7 20.92 4.14 -12.39
CA LEU A 7 20.10 5.29 -11.94
C LEU A 7 20.95 6.54 -11.65
N THR A 8 20.60 7.67 -12.27
CA THR A 8 21.17 9.00 -11.97
C THR A 8 20.16 9.82 -11.17
N LEU A 9 20.53 10.28 -9.98
CA LEU A 9 19.76 11.28 -9.23
C LEU A 9 19.91 12.65 -9.92
N ILE A 10 18.79 13.30 -10.27
CA ILE A 10 18.78 14.62 -10.92
C ILE A 10 18.47 15.72 -9.91
N SER A 11 17.42 15.55 -9.10
CA SER A 11 17.11 16.49 -8.02
C SER A 11 16.36 15.84 -6.86
N LYS A 12 16.36 16.52 -5.70
CA LYS A 12 15.60 16.14 -4.52
C LYS A 12 15.10 17.40 -3.83
N CYS A 13 13.83 17.43 -3.45
CA CYS A 13 13.23 18.49 -2.63
C CYS A 13 12.29 17.90 -1.56
N THR A 14 11.80 18.74 -0.66
CA THR A 14 10.71 18.41 0.26
C THR A 14 9.44 19.13 -0.20
N ILE A 15 8.34 18.40 -0.29
CA ILE A 15 7.02 18.95 -0.61
C ILE A 15 6.19 19.02 0.66
N PHE A 16 5.71 20.21 0.96
CA PHE A 16 4.88 20.54 2.13
C PHE A 16 3.40 20.61 1.70
N PRO A 17 2.45 20.42 2.63
CA PRO A 17 1.02 20.64 2.36
C PRO A 17 0.77 22.13 2.00
N ASP A 18 -0.19 22.41 1.10
CA ASP A 18 -0.48 23.78 0.64
C ASP A 18 -1.26 24.63 1.67
N GLN A 19 -1.95 23.94 2.58
CA GLN A 19 -2.64 24.47 3.76
C GLN A 19 -2.16 23.75 5.01
N LYS A 20 -1.92 24.52 6.09
CA LYS A 20 -1.51 24.01 7.39
C LYS A 20 -2.55 23.04 7.98
N SER A 21 -2.08 21.92 8.53
CA SER A 21 -2.93 20.97 9.25
C SER A 21 -3.62 21.62 10.46
N ILE A 22 -4.91 21.34 10.59
CA ILE A 22 -5.72 21.53 11.81
C ILE A 22 -6.02 20.20 12.51
N HIS A 23 -5.46 19.08 12.02
CA HIS A 23 -5.66 17.76 12.62
C HIS A 23 -4.76 17.60 13.86
N SER A 24 -5.34 17.04 14.92
CA SER A 24 -4.61 16.57 16.09
C SER A 24 -3.76 15.34 15.77
N ASP A 25 -2.88 15.00 16.69
CA ASP A 25 -2.03 13.81 16.61
C ASP A 25 -2.85 12.52 16.64
N VAL A 26 -2.46 11.55 15.81
CA VAL A 26 -3.22 10.33 15.52
C VAL A 26 -2.52 9.13 16.15
N LYS A 27 -3.08 8.59 17.24
CA LYS A 27 -2.58 7.34 17.86
C LYS A 27 -2.65 6.18 16.86
N LEU A 28 -1.78 5.17 17.00
CA LEU A 28 -1.86 3.93 16.21
C LEU A 28 -2.85 2.92 16.82
N SER A 29 -3.41 2.02 16.00
CA SER A 29 -4.33 0.95 16.43
C SER A 29 -3.59 -0.38 16.62
N VAL A 30 -4.23 -1.39 17.21
CA VAL A 30 -3.65 -2.74 17.31
C VAL A 30 -3.26 -3.30 15.92
N SER A 31 -4.07 -3.02 14.89
CA SER A 31 -3.75 -3.36 13.50
C SER A 31 -2.48 -2.64 13.01
N ASP A 32 -2.39 -1.33 13.22
CA ASP A 32 -1.25 -0.48 12.81
C ASP A 32 0.05 -0.88 13.53
N LEU A 33 -0.02 -1.13 14.84
CA LEU A 33 1.10 -1.56 15.67
C LEU A 33 1.68 -2.88 15.16
N SER A 34 0.84 -3.83 14.71
CA SER A 34 1.33 -5.08 14.11
C SER A 34 2.12 -4.86 12.81
N MET A 35 1.84 -3.77 12.08
CA MET A 35 2.54 -3.40 10.85
C MET A 35 3.85 -2.64 11.11
N LEU A 36 4.17 -2.22 12.35
CA LEU A 36 5.47 -1.61 12.68
C LEU A 36 6.67 -2.53 12.36
N PHE A 37 6.46 -3.85 12.38
CA PHE A 37 7.46 -4.87 12.06
C PHE A 37 7.49 -5.26 10.57
N CYS A 38 6.61 -4.69 9.74
CA CYS A 38 6.60 -4.89 8.29
C CYS A 38 7.51 -3.88 7.58
N HIS A 39 7.88 -4.17 6.33
CA HIS A 39 8.54 -3.17 5.47
C HIS A 39 7.55 -2.11 4.99
N TYR A 40 8.07 -0.93 4.64
CA TYR A 40 7.34 0.10 3.92
C TYR A 40 6.68 -0.47 2.64
N ILE A 41 5.44 -0.07 2.36
CA ILE A 41 4.74 -0.36 1.11
C ILE A 41 5.41 0.41 -0.03
N GLN A 42 6.00 -0.32 -0.97
CA GLN A 42 6.43 0.22 -2.27
C GLN A 42 5.40 -0.12 -3.34
N LYS A 43 4.83 0.91 -3.97
CA LYS A 43 3.84 0.80 -5.06
C LYS A 43 4.00 1.97 -6.03
N GLY A 44 3.95 1.70 -7.32
CA GLY A 44 4.17 2.72 -8.35
C GLY A 44 3.52 2.39 -9.68
N GLY A 45 3.36 3.41 -10.51
CA GLY A 45 2.80 3.30 -11.86
C GLY A 45 3.87 3.57 -12.93
N LEU A 46 3.85 2.77 -13.99
CA LEU A 46 4.65 2.97 -15.20
C LEU A 46 3.76 3.59 -16.28
N PHE A 47 4.07 4.82 -16.68
CA PHE A 47 3.27 5.63 -17.61
C PHE A 47 4.05 5.89 -18.90
N ALA A 48 3.35 5.99 -20.03
CA ALA A 48 3.95 6.55 -21.25
C ALA A 48 4.38 8.01 -21.01
N ARG A 49 5.47 8.47 -21.65
CA ARG A 49 5.94 9.86 -21.48
C ARG A 49 4.84 10.81 -21.99
N PRO A 50 4.32 11.73 -21.15
CA PRO A 50 3.22 12.60 -21.55
C PRO A 50 3.69 13.66 -22.57
N PRO A 51 2.79 14.21 -23.40
CA PRO A 51 3.13 15.18 -24.45
C PRO A 51 3.32 16.61 -23.89
N ILE A 52 4.10 16.75 -22.82
CA ILE A 52 4.44 18.02 -22.17
C ILE A 52 5.95 18.06 -21.83
N PRO A 53 6.56 19.25 -21.69
CA PRO A 53 7.92 19.37 -21.16
C PRO A 53 8.03 18.73 -19.78
N ILE A 54 9.19 18.12 -19.47
CA ILE A 54 9.31 17.35 -18.22
C ILE A 54 9.27 18.24 -16.97
N ASP A 55 9.77 19.47 -17.05
CA ASP A 55 9.70 20.45 -15.95
C ASP A 55 8.25 20.86 -15.65
N CYS A 56 7.40 20.89 -16.67
CA CYS A 56 5.95 21.08 -16.50
C CYS A 56 5.30 19.88 -15.82
N LEU A 57 5.74 18.65 -16.12
CA LEU A 57 5.31 17.45 -15.39
C LEU A 57 5.76 17.51 -13.91
N PHE A 58 7.01 17.89 -13.63
CA PHE A 58 7.50 18.01 -12.25
C PHE A 58 6.73 19.06 -11.47
N SER A 59 6.55 20.26 -12.02
CA SER A 59 5.74 21.31 -11.41
C SER A 59 4.30 20.86 -11.13
N LEU A 60 3.68 20.13 -12.06
CA LEU A 60 2.32 19.60 -11.91
C LEU A 60 2.21 18.53 -10.81
N LEU A 61 3.20 17.63 -10.72
CA LEU A 61 3.25 16.59 -9.70
C LEU A 61 3.55 17.18 -8.31
N GLN A 62 4.47 18.13 -8.21
CA GLN A 62 4.80 18.83 -6.95
C GLN A 62 3.61 19.63 -6.41
N CYS A 63 2.97 20.44 -7.27
CA CYS A 63 1.78 21.21 -6.93
C CYS A 63 0.60 20.29 -6.54
N GLY A 64 0.40 19.20 -7.30
CA GLY A 64 -0.64 18.21 -7.00
C GLY A 64 -0.40 17.45 -5.70
N LEU A 65 0.85 17.09 -5.37
CA LEU A 65 1.20 16.49 -4.08
C LEU A 65 0.95 17.46 -2.93
N SER A 66 1.38 18.73 -3.07
CA SER A 66 1.20 19.77 -2.05
C SER A 66 -0.28 19.99 -1.70
N GLN A 67 -1.14 20.18 -2.71
CA GLN A 67 -2.60 20.22 -2.54
C GLN A 67 -3.17 18.91 -1.97
N THR A 68 -2.60 17.75 -2.31
CA THR A 68 -3.07 16.46 -1.80
C THR A 68 -2.74 16.29 -0.32
N PHE A 69 -1.54 16.67 0.13
CA PHE A 69 -1.11 16.42 1.52
C PHE A 69 -1.95 17.17 2.57
N SER A 70 -2.53 18.32 2.24
CA SER A 70 -3.52 18.99 3.11
C SER A 70 -4.82 18.19 3.34
N HIS A 71 -5.07 17.16 2.53
CA HIS A 71 -6.12 16.16 2.75
C HIS A 71 -5.61 14.85 3.38
N PHE A 72 -4.29 14.67 3.56
CA PHE A 72 -3.68 13.51 4.21
C PHE A 72 -2.58 13.90 5.22
N PRO A 73 -2.87 14.71 6.27
CA PRO A 73 -1.84 15.21 7.19
C PRO A 73 -0.91 14.15 7.83
N PRO A 74 -1.37 12.92 8.17
CA PRO A 74 -0.48 11.88 8.70
C PRO A 74 0.65 11.44 7.74
N LEU A 75 0.50 11.60 6.42
CA LEU A 75 1.54 11.26 5.45
C LEU A 75 2.72 12.25 5.47
N THR A 76 2.49 13.46 5.95
CA THR A 76 3.50 14.53 6.16
C THR A 76 3.97 14.63 7.61
N GLY A 77 3.54 13.72 8.49
CA GLY A 77 3.90 13.70 9.90
C GLY A 77 5.17 12.88 10.22
N CYS A 78 5.36 12.59 11.51
CA CYS A 78 6.37 11.66 12.02
C CYS A 78 5.81 10.76 13.14
N LEU A 79 6.42 9.58 13.36
CA LEU A 79 6.07 8.72 14.51
C LEU A 79 6.69 9.24 15.80
N ASN A 80 5.91 9.18 16.88
CA ASN A 80 6.28 9.51 18.26
C ASN A 80 5.66 8.48 19.24
N THR A 81 6.08 8.53 20.50
CA THR A 81 5.52 7.74 21.61
C THR A 81 5.14 8.69 22.74
N ASP A 82 3.97 8.51 23.35
CA ASP A 82 3.53 9.35 24.47
C ASP A 82 4.05 8.84 25.83
N PRO A 83 3.94 9.62 26.94
CA PRO A 83 4.37 9.18 28.27
C PRO A 83 3.58 8.00 28.89
N SER A 84 2.72 7.34 28.11
CA SER A 84 1.99 6.11 28.46
C SER A 84 2.24 5.01 27.42
N ASP A 85 3.38 5.09 26.71
CA ASP A 85 3.88 4.15 25.70
C ASP A 85 2.97 3.94 24.47
N TYR A 86 1.98 4.82 24.23
CA TYR A 86 1.20 4.75 22.99
C TYR A 86 2.01 5.33 21.82
N VAL A 87 2.19 4.53 20.77
CA VAL A 87 2.71 5.01 19.49
C VAL A 87 1.66 5.87 18.78
N TYR A 88 2.09 6.99 18.20
CA TYR A 88 1.23 7.93 17.48
C TYR A 88 1.97 8.68 16.37
N ILE A 89 1.22 9.36 15.51
CA ILE A 89 1.70 10.20 14.42
C ILE A 89 1.45 11.66 14.80
N THR A 90 2.48 12.51 14.81
CA THR A 90 2.27 13.96 14.92
C THR A 90 1.99 14.56 13.55
N CYS A 91 0.86 15.25 13.41
CA CYS A 91 0.47 15.91 12.16
C CYS A 91 1.13 17.30 12.02
N ASN A 92 2.47 17.33 12.04
CA ASN A 92 3.30 18.55 12.13
C ASN A 92 3.61 19.24 10.78
N ASP A 93 3.00 18.83 9.68
CA ASP A 93 3.29 19.32 8.32
C ASP A 93 4.78 19.22 7.90
N GLY A 94 5.56 18.30 8.51
CA GLY A 94 7.01 18.15 8.29
C GLY A 94 7.43 17.83 6.85
N GLY A 95 6.49 17.46 5.99
CA GLY A 95 6.67 17.34 4.55
C GLY A 95 7.21 16.00 4.07
N VAL A 96 7.23 15.82 2.75
CA VAL A 96 7.53 14.55 2.07
C VAL A 96 8.71 14.71 1.12
N ASN A 97 9.63 13.74 1.12
CA ASN A 97 10.71 13.72 0.12
C ASN A 97 10.13 13.49 -1.28
N PHE A 98 10.44 14.38 -2.21
CA PHE A 98 10.21 14.22 -3.64
C PHE A 98 11.56 14.07 -4.36
N ILE A 99 11.71 12.99 -5.11
CA ILE A 99 12.96 12.60 -5.78
C ILE A 99 12.73 12.57 -7.29
N HIS A 100 13.61 13.23 -8.06
CA HIS A 100 13.69 13.12 -9.51
C HIS A 100 14.94 12.34 -9.89
N ALA A 101 14.74 11.21 -10.55
CA ALA A 101 15.80 10.35 -11.05
C ALA A 101 15.69 10.13 -12.57
N SER A 102 16.77 9.70 -13.20
CA SER A 102 16.85 9.41 -14.63
C SER A 102 17.54 8.07 -14.87
N ALA A 103 16.90 7.24 -15.69
CA ALA A 103 17.40 5.99 -16.23
C ALA A 103 16.99 5.86 -17.72
N ILE A 104 17.23 6.92 -18.50
CA ILE A 104 16.85 7.04 -19.93
C ILE A 104 17.42 5.94 -20.85
N HIS A 105 18.41 5.16 -20.41
CA HIS A 105 18.90 3.98 -21.13
C HIS A 105 18.00 2.73 -20.97
N ILE A 106 17.01 2.78 -20.05
CA ILE A 106 15.99 1.77 -19.84
C ILE A 106 14.77 2.13 -20.69
N ASN A 107 14.38 1.19 -21.56
CA ASN A 107 13.18 1.29 -22.39
C ASN A 107 12.04 0.49 -21.75
N VAL A 108 10.80 0.99 -21.86
CA VAL A 108 9.58 0.35 -21.32
C VAL A 108 9.46 -1.14 -21.68
N HIS A 109 9.86 -1.54 -22.89
CA HIS A 109 9.84 -2.95 -23.31
C HIS A 109 10.79 -3.84 -22.49
N LYS A 110 11.98 -3.35 -22.09
CA LYS A 110 12.88 -4.11 -21.22
C LYS A 110 12.26 -4.42 -19.84
N SER A 111 11.33 -3.58 -19.39
CA SER A 111 10.62 -3.74 -18.12
C SER A 111 9.34 -4.58 -18.21
N LEU A 112 8.83 -4.84 -19.42
CA LEU A 112 7.54 -5.51 -19.65
C LEU A 112 7.63 -6.82 -20.47
N SER A 113 8.74 -7.07 -21.16
CA SER A 113 9.00 -8.32 -21.89
C SER A 113 9.47 -9.51 -21.04
N PRO A 114 10.22 -9.34 -19.92
CA PRO A 114 10.59 -10.44 -19.05
C PRO A 114 9.40 -11.02 -18.27
N ILE A 115 9.50 -12.31 -17.89
CA ILE A 115 8.50 -13.00 -17.06
C ILE A 115 8.53 -12.48 -15.62
N ASP A 116 9.74 -12.27 -15.07
CA ASP A 116 9.97 -11.72 -13.74
C ASP A 116 10.24 -10.21 -13.78
N VAL A 117 9.79 -9.47 -12.75
CA VAL A 117 10.06 -8.03 -12.63
C VAL A 117 11.57 -7.79 -12.52
N PRO A 118 12.20 -7.03 -13.43
CA PRO A 118 13.66 -6.84 -13.43
C PRO A 118 14.17 -6.17 -12.14
N ASN A 119 15.33 -6.62 -11.65
CA ASN A 119 15.89 -6.14 -10.37
C ASN A 119 16.07 -4.62 -10.30
N TYR A 120 16.39 -3.95 -11.40
CA TYR A 120 16.55 -2.49 -11.44
C TYR A 120 15.27 -1.71 -11.10
N VAL A 121 14.07 -2.33 -11.21
CA VAL A 121 12.80 -1.67 -10.87
C VAL A 121 12.74 -1.30 -9.38
N LYS A 122 13.53 -1.97 -8.53
CA LYS A 122 13.71 -1.63 -7.11
C LYS A 122 14.37 -0.26 -6.91
N GLU A 123 15.20 0.17 -7.86
CA GLU A 123 15.87 1.49 -7.86
C GLU A 123 14.91 2.63 -8.23
N PHE A 124 13.71 2.33 -8.73
CA PHE A 124 12.66 3.32 -8.99
C PHE A 124 11.84 3.67 -7.74
N PHE A 125 12.22 3.10 -6.59
CA PHE A 125 11.67 3.37 -5.27
C PHE A 125 12.78 3.82 -4.31
N VAL A 126 12.37 4.47 -3.22
CA VAL A 126 13.25 4.76 -2.09
C VAL A 126 12.88 3.88 -0.89
N PHE A 127 13.67 3.95 0.17
CA PHE A 127 13.42 3.19 1.40
C PHE A 127 13.33 1.66 1.20
N ASP A 128 14.08 1.07 0.25
CA ASP A 128 14.17 -0.41 0.13
C ASP A 128 14.51 -1.06 1.48
N ARG A 129 13.79 -2.12 1.81
CA ARG A 129 13.86 -2.89 3.08
C ARG A 129 13.74 -2.05 4.37
N THR A 130 13.29 -0.80 4.28
CA THR A 130 13.03 0.01 5.47
C THR A 130 11.83 -0.56 6.21
N VAL A 131 12.02 -0.82 7.51
CA VAL A 131 10.97 -1.34 8.40
C VAL A 131 10.12 -0.17 8.88
N SER A 132 8.82 -0.38 9.11
CA SER A 132 7.89 0.64 9.57
C SER A 132 8.28 1.32 10.88
N TYR A 133 8.94 0.58 11.79
CA TYR A 133 9.57 1.12 12.99
C TYR A 133 10.65 2.20 12.70
N ASP A 134 11.32 2.17 11.53
CA ASP A 134 12.26 3.23 11.17
C ASP A 134 11.58 4.60 10.97
N GLY A 135 10.24 4.66 10.93
CA GLY A 135 9.46 5.89 10.76
C GLY A 135 9.55 6.90 11.92
N TYR A 136 10.17 6.53 13.04
CA TYR A 136 10.62 7.47 14.07
C TYR A 136 11.86 8.29 13.63
N PHE A 137 12.63 7.76 12.67
CA PHE A 137 13.93 8.30 12.23
C PHE A 137 13.97 8.61 10.72
N LYS A 138 12.91 8.27 9.98
CA LYS A 138 12.75 8.44 8.53
C LYS A 138 11.34 8.98 8.23
N PRO A 139 11.17 9.80 7.17
CA PRO A 139 9.84 10.27 6.77
C PRO A 139 8.85 9.15 6.46
N ILE A 140 7.57 9.40 6.77
CA ILE A 140 6.45 8.46 6.62
C ILE A 140 6.20 8.09 5.14
N LEU A 141 6.34 9.06 4.24
CA LEU A 141 6.18 8.90 2.80
C LEU A 141 7.37 9.53 2.05
N ALA A 142 7.71 8.92 0.91
CA ALA A 142 8.49 9.55 -0.14
C ALA A 142 7.97 9.15 -1.53
N VAL A 143 8.10 10.07 -2.49
CA VAL A 143 7.72 9.88 -3.90
C VAL A 143 8.95 10.04 -4.78
N GLN A 144 9.25 9.04 -5.61
CA GLN A 144 10.28 9.11 -6.64
C GLN A 144 9.63 9.08 -8.02
N VAL A 145 10.00 10.05 -8.86
CA VAL A 145 9.65 10.13 -10.27
C VAL A 145 10.92 9.83 -11.07
N THR A 146 10.91 8.71 -11.79
CA THR A 146 12.05 8.24 -12.58
C THR A 146 11.75 8.38 -14.07
N GLU A 147 12.55 9.17 -14.78
CA GLU A 147 12.52 9.23 -16.24
C GLU A 147 13.16 7.99 -16.87
N LEU A 148 12.48 7.44 -17.87
CA LEU A 148 12.93 6.33 -18.71
C LEU A 148 12.87 6.80 -20.17
N ALA A 149 13.38 6.00 -21.12
CA ALA A 149 13.52 6.41 -22.53
C ALA A 149 12.23 7.03 -23.13
N ASN A 150 11.12 6.27 -23.05
CA ASN A 150 9.81 6.63 -23.64
C ASN A 150 8.69 6.66 -22.59
N SER A 151 9.04 6.65 -21.30
CA SER A 151 8.11 6.43 -20.19
C SER A 151 8.57 7.14 -18.92
N VAL A 152 7.67 7.29 -17.95
CA VAL A 152 7.96 7.81 -16.60
C VAL A 152 7.43 6.82 -15.58
N PHE A 153 8.23 6.49 -14.58
CA PHE A 153 7.77 5.71 -13.43
C PHE A 153 7.54 6.62 -12.23
N ILE A 154 6.38 6.51 -11.58
CA ILE A 154 6.07 7.24 -10.34
C ILE A 154 5.95 6.19 -9.23
N GLY A 155 7.00 6.07 -8.42
CA GLY A 155 7.09 5.15 -7.28
C GLY A 155 6.82 5.87 -5.96
N CYS A 156 5.92 5.34 -5.16
CA CYS A 156 5.63 5.82 -3.81
C CYS A 156 6.10 4.77 -2.79
N SER A 157 6.70 5.23 -1.69
CA SER A 157 7.24 4.39 -0.61
C SER A 157 6.69 4.89 0.73
N LEU A 158 5.79 4.13 1.36
CA LEU A 158 5.03 4.55 2.56
C LEU A 158 5.21 3.60 3.74
N ASN A 159 5.25 4.15 4.95
CA ASN A 159 5.26 3.39 6.19
C ASN A 159 3.96 2.57 6.34
N HIS A 160 4.05 1.24 6.41
CA HIS A 160 2.90 0.34 6.47
C HIS A 160 2.10 0.46 7.78
N ALA A 161 2.71 0.90 8.89
CA ALA A 161 2.01 1.18 10.13
C ALA A 161 1.04 2.38 10.04
N ILE A 162 1.05 3.14 8.95
CA ILE A 162 0.17 4.30 8.76
C ILE A 162 -0.97 4.02 7.78
N ILE A 163 -0.81 3.02 6.89
CA ILE A 163 -1.64 2.90 5.70
C ILE A 163 -1.72 1.47 5.17
N ASP A 164 -2.92 1.02 4.75
CA ASP A 164 -3.12 -0.30 4.15
C ASP A 164 -3.10 -0.31 2.60
N GLY A 165 -3.38 -1.50 2.05
CA GLY A 165 -3.42 -1.75 0.62
C GLY A 165 -4.47 -0.94 -0.16
N MET A 166 -5.61 -0.60 0.44
CA MET A 166 -6.68 0.22 -0.15
C MET A 166 -6.44 1.71 0.09
N SER A 167 -6.07 2.10 1.30
CA SER A 167 -5.83 3.50 1.67
C SER A 167 -4.71 4.12 0.83
N PHE A 168 -3.67 3.36 0.50
CA PHE A 168 -2.68 3.75 -0.50
C PHE A 168 -3.32 4.19 -1.83
N TRP A 169 -4.28 3.42 -2.34
CA TRP A 169 -4.95 3.75 -3.60
C TRP A 169 -5.94 4.89 -3.44
N SER A 170 -6.52 5.10 -2.25
CA SER A 170 -7.30 6.32 -1.94
C SER A 170 -6.43 7.58 -2.06
N PHE A 171 -5.23 7.57 -1.47
CA PHE A 171 -4.22 8.62 -1.65
C PHE A 171 -3.82 8.80 -3.12
N PHE A 172 -3.39 7.73 -3.80
CA PHE A 172 -2.87 7.82 -5.17
C PHE A 172 -3.94 8.25 -6.20
N ASN A 173 -5.19 7.82 -6.04
CA ASN A 173 -6.31 8.24 -6.87
C ASN A 173 -6.73 9.69 -6.59
N THR A 174 -6.56 10.17 -5.35
CA THR A 174 -6.77 11.58 -5.03
C THR A 174 -5.67 12.43 -5.67
N PHE A 175 -4.40 12.08 -5.46
CA PHE A 175 -3.23 12.74 -6.06
C PHE A 175 -3.35 12.90 -7.59
N THR A 176 -3.58 11.80 -8.31
CA THR A 176 -3.70 11.82 -9.77
C THR A 176 -4.89 12.67 -10.24
N LYS A 177 -6.01 12.68 -9.51
CA LYS A 177 -7.15 13.57 -9.78
C LYS A 177 -6.82 15.04 -9.53
N VAL A 178 -6.06 15.37 -8.47
CA VAL A 178 -5.63 16.75 -8.20
C VAL A 178 -4.70 17.26 -9.30
N CYS A 179 -3.74 16.46 -9.77
CA CYS A 179 -2.96 16.82 -10.97
C CYS A 179 -3.83 16.99 -12.23
N GLY A 180 -4.91 16.19 -12.38
CA GLY A 180 -5.78 16.23 -13.55
C GLY A 180 -6.81 17.37 -13.58
N THR A 181 -7.29 17.87 -12.42
CA THR A 181 -8.37 18.88 -12.35
C THR A 181 -8.12 20.06 -11.42
N GLY A 182 -7.01 20.07 -10.68
CA GLY A 182 -6.79 20.93 -9.51
C GLY A 182 -7.71 20.58 -8.33
N ALA A 183 -7.43 21.14 -7.15
CA ALA A 183 -8.19 20.89 -5.91
C ALA A 183 -9.70 21.20 -5.98
N LYS A 184 -10.15 22.03 -6.94
CA LYS A 184 -11.54 22.54 -7.06
C LYS A 184 -12.65 21.48 -7.25
N LYS A 185 -12.33 20.17 -7.27
CA LYS A 185 -13.31 19.06 -7.34
C LYS A 185 -13.01 17.89 -6.38
N ILE A 186 -12.33 18.12 -5.26
CA ILE A 186 -12.15 17.11 -4.20
C ILE A 186 -13.45 17.01 -3.39
N LEU A 187 -14.37 16.15 -3.84
CA LEU A 187 -15.67 15.88 -3.22
C LEU A 187 -15.63 14.82 -2.09
N ARG A 188 -14.42 14.35 -1.73
CA ARG A 188 -14.20 13.24 -0.80
C ARG A 188 -12.94 13.53 0.00
N VAL A 189 -13.09 13.64 1.31
CA VAL A 189 -11.98 13.81 2.27
C VAL A 189 -11.77 12.45 2.95
N PRO A 190 -10.53 12.00 3.22
CA PRO A 190 -10.29 10.77 3.96
C PRO A 190 -10.71 10.93 5.43
N ASP A 191 -11.04 9.82 6.09
CA ASP A 191 -11.31 9.83 7.52
C ASP A 191 -10.12 9.29 8.31
N PHE A 192 -9.69 10.06 9.30
CA PHE A 192 -8.61 9.76 10.24
C PHE A 192 -9.16 9.56 11.67
N ARG A 193 -10.48 9.64 11.85
CA ARG A 193 -11.15 9.39 13.13
C ARG A 193 -11.32 7.89 13.34
N ARG A 194 -11.31 7.49 14.62
CA ARG A 194 -11.33 6.08 15.05
C ARG A 194 -12.72 5.62 15.51
N GLU A 195 -13.73 6.21 14.89
CA GLU A 195 -15.16 6.02 15.16
C GLU A 195 -15.90 5.78 13.83
N LEU A 196 -17.05 5.10 13.86
CA LEU A 196 -17.47 4.16 12.80
C LEU A 196 -18.43 4.74 11.69
N VAL A 197 -18.47 4.10 10.51
CA VAL A 197 -19.41 4.18 9.33
C VAL A 197 -19.40 5.50 8.45
N LEU A 198 -19.70 5.65 7.12
CA LEU A 198 -20.57 5.09 6.02
C LEU A 198 -20.15 5.71 4.62
N ILE A 199 -20.21 5.21 3.35
CA ILE A 199 -20.37 3.96 2.54
C ILE A 199 -19.77 4.23 1.11
N SER A 200 -19.45 3.23 0.25
CA SER A 200 -19.21 3.47 -1.22
C SER A 200 -19.48 2.24 -2.14
N PRO A 201 -20.13 2.38 -3.33
CA PRO A 201 -20.69 1.24 -4.08
C PRO A 201 -20.07 0.97 -5.48
N THR A 202 -18.80 0.57 -5.58
CA THR A 202 -18.18 0.23 -6.89
C THR A 202 -17.72 -1.22 -6.95
N TYR A 203 -18.51 -2.09 -7.56
CA TYR A 203 -18.17 -3.51 -7.75
C TYR A 203 -17.31 -3.72 -9.01
N LEU A 204 -16.11 -4.25 -8.81
CA LEU A 204 -15.33 -4.85 -9.90
C LEU A 204 -16.07 -6.11 -10.39
N LYS A 205 -16.39 -6.21 -11.69
CA LYS A 205 -16.96 -7.43 -12.25
C LYS A 205 -15.90 -8.53 -12.24
N VAL A 206 -16.13 -9.57 -11.45
CA VAL A 206 -15.25 -10.75 -11.36
C VAL A 206 -15.84 -11.89 -12.20
N PRO A 207 -15.03 -12.69 -12.93
CA PRO A 207 -15.50 -13.94 -13.54
C PRO A 207 -16.08 -14.91 -12.49
N GLU A 208 -16.87 -15.88 -12.96
CA GLU A 208 -17.76 -16.73 -12.16
C GLU A 208 -17.08 -17.50 -11.01
N CYS A 209 -15.77 -17.75 -11.08
CA CYS A 209 -15.00 -18.42 -10.03
C CYS A 209 -14.49 -17.50 -8.90
N GLY A 210 -14.74 -16.19 -8.97
CA GLY A 210 -14.36 -15.20 -7.94
C GLY A 210 -12.84 -14.97 -7.78
N PRO A 211 -12.41 -14.00 -6.95
CA PRO A 211 -10.97 -13.69 -6.78
C PRO A 211 -10.21 -14.82 -6.06
N LYS A 212 -10.94 -15.64 -5.29
CA LYS A 212 -10.41 -16.74 -4.47
C LYS A 212 -9.75 -17.85 -5.32
N SER A 213 -10.18 -18.02 -6.57
CA SER A 213 -9.53 -18.89 -7.56
C SER A 213 -8.06 -18.53 -7.82
N TRP A 214 -7.77 -17.22 -7.93
CA TRP A 214 -6.43 -16.68 -8.12
C TRP A 214 -5.53 -16.81 -6.89
N CYS A 215 -6.10 -17.01 -5.69
CA CYS A 215 -5.35 -17.27 -4.46
C CYS A 215 -5.03 -18.76 -4.28
N ALA A 216 -5.94 -19.66 -4.70
CA ALA A 216 -5.74 -21.10 -4.58
C ALA A 216 -4.66 -21.64 -5.54
N LEU A 217 -4.53 -21.06 -6.74
CA LEU A 217 -3.52 -21.45 -7.73
C LEU A 217 -2.07 -21.32 -7.21
N PRO A 218 -1.63 -20.17 -6.65
CA PRO A 218 -0.32 -20.06 -5.98
C PRO A 218 -0.14 -21.04 -4.81
N TRP A 219 -1.18 -21.29 -4.00
CA TRP A 219 -1.06 -22.23 -2.87
C TRP A 219 -0.75 -23.65 -3.36
N LEU A 220 -1.47 -24.12 -4.38
CA LEU A 220 -1.26 -25.40 -5.06
C LEU A 220 0.14 -25.46 -5.69
N ALA A 221 0.50 -24.47 -6.52
CA ALA A 221 1.76 -24.43 -7.25
C ALA A 221 2.98 -24.39 -6.32
N VAL A 222 2.96 -23.54 -5.28
CA VAL A 222 4.05 -23.47 -4.29
C VAL A 222 4.13 -24.75 -3.45
N THR A 223 3.00 -25.34 -3.08
CA THR A 223 3.00 -26.61 -2.33
C THR A 223 3.59 -27.76 -3.15
N CYS A 224 3.27 -27.82 -4.45
CA CYS A 224 3.83 -28.80 -5.39
C CYS A 224 5.34 -28.60 -5.57
N SER A 225 5.78 -27.36 -5.84
CA SER A 225 7.18 -27.01 -6.03
C SER A 225 8.06 -27.32 -4.81
N ARG A 226 7.51 -27.24 -3.59
CA ARG A 226 8.24 -27.49 -2.33
C ARG A 226 8.45 -28.98 -2.02
N LYS A 227 7.81 -29.91 -2.73
CA LYS A 227 8.02 -31.38 -2.64
C LYS A 227 8.08 -31.92 -1.19
N LEU A 228 7.20 -31.43 -0.33
CA LEU A 228 7.16 -31.80 1.09
C LEU A 228 6.46 -33.17 1.30
N PRO A 229 6.71 -33.87 2.43
CA PRO A 229 5.93 -35.06 2.79
C PRO A 229 4.44 -34.76 2.88
N SER A 230 3.59 -35.67 2.40
CA SER A 230 2.13 -35.48 2.33
C SER A 230 1.48 -35.19 3.70
N SER A 231 2.00 -35.78 4.77
CA SER A 231 1.55 -35.55 6.15
C SER A 231 1.92 -34.18 6.73
N LYS A 232 2.80 -33.41 6.07
CA LYS A 232 3.23 -32.10 6.56
C LYS A 232 2.13 -31.06 6.33
N MET A 233 1.87 -30.22 7.33
CA MET A 233 0.94 -29.10 7.18
C MET A 233 1.53 -27.99 6.32
N THR A 234 0.68 -27.39 5.48
CA THR A 234 0.93 -26.18 4.70
C THR A 234 -0.12 -25.12 5.07
N THR A 235 0.29 -23.85 5.03
CA THR A 235 -0.55 -22.72 5.44
C THR A 235 -0.60 -21.69 4.34
N PHE A 236 -1.78 -21.18 4.05
CA PHE A 236 -1.98 -20.01 3.20
C PHE A 236 -2.54 -18.86 4.04
N ARG A 237 -1.86 -17.72 4.05
CA ARG A 237 -2.29 -16.51 4.77
C ARG A 237 -2.91 -15.51 3.81
N MET A 238 -4.02 -14.89 4.22
CA MET A 238 -4.69 -13.84 3.47
C MET A 238 -4.90 -12.64 4.39
N ALA A 239 -4.47 -11.46 3.94
CA ALA A 239 -4.98 -10.21 4.48
C ALA A 239 -6.45 -10.07 4.07
N VAL A 240 -7.34 -9.86 5.02
CA VAL A 240 -8.76 -9.55 4.78
C VAL A 240 -9.05 -8.16 5.31
N ASN A 241 -9.74 -7.35 4.50
CA ASN A 241 -10.26 -6.06 4.94
C ASN A 241 -11.39 -6.29 5.98
N CYS A 242 -11.30 -5.58 7.09
CA CYS A 242 -12.22 -5.68 8.23
C CYS A 242 -13.27 -4.59 8.27
N CYS A 243 -13.15 -3.50 7.49
CA CYS A 243 -14.12 -2.39 7.47
C CYS A 243 -15.57 -2.86 7.33
N HIS A 244 -15.81 -3.80 6.42
CA HIS A 244 -17.13 -4.33 6.10
C HIS A 244 -17.60 -5.48 7.01
N ARG A 245 -16.75 -5.92 7.96
CA ARG A 245 -16.94 -7.12 8.79
C ARG A 245 -17.30 -6.81 10.24
N LEU A 246 -16.85 -5.66 10.74
CA LEU A 246 -17.19 -5.15 12.07
C LEU A 246 -18.65 -4.69 12.12
N GLU A 247 -19.23 -4.72 13.32
CA GLU A 247 -20.52 -4.08 13.61
C GLU A 247 -20.36 -3.13 14.81
N PRO A 248 -20.71 -1.83 14.66
CA PRO A 248 -20.96 -1.17 13.38
C PRO A 248 -19.72 -1.20 12.46
N LYS A 249 -19.90 -0.92 11.17
CA LYS A 249 -18.83 -1.02 10.14
C LYS A 249 -17.91 0.20 10.19
N LEU A 250 -16.65 0.08 9.78
CA LEU A 250 -15.78 1.26 9.64
C LEU A 250 -16.22 2.13 8.47
N ASP A 251 -15.79 3.40 8.46
CA ASP A 251 -15.93 4.27 7.30
C ASP A 251 -15.11 3.71 6.10
N PRO A 252 -15.51 3.89 4.83
CA PRO A 252 -14.77 3.40 3.66
C PRO A 252 -13.73 4.40 3.12
N TYR A 253 -13.68 5.61 3.65
CA TYR A 253 -12.59 6.57 3.50
C TYR A 253 -11.62 6.55 4.70
N TYR A 254 -11.88 5.69 5.70
CA TYR A 254 -10.94 5.35 6.78
C TYR A 254 -9.56 5.00 6.22
N PHE A 255 -8.54 5.72 6.67
CA PHE A 255 -7.24 5.74 6.01
C PHE A 255 -6.18 4.80 6.61
N GLU A 256 -6.37 4.32 7.83
CA GLU A 256 -5.37 3.54 8.59
C GLU A 256 -5.48 2.01 8.27
N ASN A 257 -4.84 1.13 9.05
CA ASN A 257 -4.89 -0.31 8.78
C ASN A 257 -6.17 -1.00 9.27
N ALA A 258 -7.11 -1.23 8.35
CA ALA A 258 -8.30 -2.06 8.60
C ALA A 258 -8.13 -3.49 8.05
N ILE A 259 -7.02 -4.17 8.38
CA ILE A 259 -6.71 -5.53 7.91
C ILE A 259 -6.36 -6.50 9.04
N GLN A 260 -6.75 -7.77 8.89
CA GLN A 260 -6.26 -8.88 9.71
C GLN A 260 -5.78 -10.05 8.82
N SER A 261 -4.87 -10.88 9.33
CA SER A 261 -4.24 -12.00 8.60
C SER A 261 -4.86 -13.35 8.96
N ILE A 262 -5.91 -13.77 8.25
CA ILE A 262 -6.46 -15.11 8.41
C ILE A 262 -5.50 -16.17 7.85
N SER A 263 -5.39 -17.31 8.54
CA SER A 263 -4.54 -18.44 8.15
C SER A 263 -5.38 -19.68 7.84
N THR A 264 -5.33 -20.18 6.61
CA THR A 264 -5.95 -21.45 6.21
C THR A 264 -4.91 -22.57 6.24
N TYR A 265 -5.25 -23.71 6.83
CA TYR A 265 -4.34 -24.84 7.02
C TYR A 265 -4.87 -26.09 6.30
N ALA A 266 -3.98 -26.86 5.69
CA ALA A 266 -4.28 -28.18 5.11
C ALA A 266 -3.02 -29.05 5.12
N SER A 267 -3.16 -30.37 4.94
CA SER A 267 -2.00 -31.23 4.67
C SER A 267 -1.48 -30.98 3.24
N VAL A 268 -0.19 -31.22 3.01
CA VAL A 268 0.40 -31.22 1.67
C VAL A 268 -0.26 -32.30 0.79
N GLY A 269 -0.66 -33.42 1.39
CA GLY A 269 -1.44 -34.48 0.73
C GLY A 269 -2.76 -33.96 0.18
N ASP A 270 -3.58 -33.32 1.01
CA ASP A 270 -4.88 -32.77 0.58
C ASP A 270 -4.72 -31.69 -0.50
N VAL A 271 -3.77 -30.77 -0.34
CA VAL A 271 -3.56 -29.71 -1.33
C VAL A 271 -3.12 -30.27 -2.69
N LEU A 272 -2.39 -31.39 -2.73
CA LEU A 272 -1.89 -31.97 -3.97
C LEU A 272 -2.77 -33.09 -4.58
N SER A 273 -3.63 -33.73 -3.77
CA SER A 273 -4.51 -34.82 -4.24
C SER A 273 -5.95 -34.39 -4.50
N ARG A 274 -6.33 -33.18 -4.12
CA ARG A 274 -7.65 -32.59 -4.40
C ARG A 274 -7.59 -31.67 -5.61
N ASP A 275 -8.75 -31.26 -6.12
CA ASP A 275 -8.82 -30.29 -7.20
C ASP A 275 -8.66 -28.84 -6.70
N LEU A 276 -8.49 -27.92 -7.65
CA LEU A 276 -8.39 -26.49 -7.34
C LEU A 276 -9.65 -25.96 -6.63
N ARG A 277 -10.83 -26.53 -6.92
CA ARG A 277 -12.10 -26.14 -6.29
C ARG A 277 -12.07 -26.40 -4.78
N TRP A 278 -11.57 -27.56 -4.34
CA TRP A 278 -11.39 -27.85 -2.92
C TRP A 278 -10.49 -26.82 -2.23
N CYS A 279 -9.37 -26.44 -2.85
CA CYS A 279 -8.50 -25.37 -2.31
C CYS A 279 -9.24 -24.03 -2.20
N VAL A 280 -10.00 -23.64 -3.23
CA VAL A 280 -10.85 -22.44 -3.21
C VAL A 280 -11.89 -22.51 -2.10
N GLU A 281 -12.51 -23.68 -1.87
CA GLU A 281 -13.47 -23.87 -0.79
C GLU A 281 -12.85 -23.68 0.60
N GLN A 282 -11.65 -24.20 0.87
CA GLN A 282 -11.01 -24.02 2.18
C GLN A 282 -10.68 -22.55 2.44
N LEU A 283 -10.15 -21.83 1.43
CA LEU A 283 -9.96 -20.38 1.50
C LEU A 283 -11.31 -19.66 1.71
N ASN A 284 -12.37 -20.07 1.01
CA ASN A 284 -13.69 -19.48 1.11
C ASN A 284 -14.33 -19.68 2.49
N LYS A 285 -14.23 -20.88 3.08
CA LYS A 285 -14.74 -21.21 4.42
C LYS A 285 -14.12 -20.28 5.46
N ASN A 286 -12.79 -20.09 5.42
CA ASN A 286 -12.09 -19.17 6.33
C ASN A 286 -12.48 -17.70 6.12
N VAL A 287 -12.50 -17.22 4.86
CA VAL A 287 -12.90 -15.85 4.51
C VAL A 287 -14.36 -15.54 4.90
N THR A 288 -15.26 -16.53 4.89
CA THR A 288 -16.67 -16.35 5.28
C THR A 288 -16.89 -16.47 6.79
N ALA A 289 -16.12 -17.32 7.49
CA ALA A 289 -16.22 -17.48 8.94
C ALA A 289 -15.68 -16.27 9.74
N HIS A 290 -14.77 -15.50 9.16
CA HIS A 290 -14.14 -14.34 9.81
C HIS A 290 -15.07 -13.11 9.83
N VAL A 291 -15.95 -13.03 10.83
CA VAL A 291 -16.99 -12.00 11.01
C VAL A 291 -16.71 -11.10 12.23
N ASN A 292 -17.56 -10.11 12.51
CA ASN A 292 -17.45 -9.15 13.63
C ASN A 292 -16.87 -9.73 14.93
N ALA A 293 -17.46 -10.83 15.44
CA ALA A 293 -17.02 -11.49 16.67
C ALA A 293 -15.61 -12.12 16.57
N THR A 294 -15.19 -12.56 15.39
CA THR A 294 -13.82 -13.04 15.13
C THR A 294 -12.83 -11.88 15.04
N VAL A 295 -13.22 -10.79 14.34
CA VAL A 295 -12.36 -9.61 14.18
C VAL A 295 -12.06 -8.97 15.54
N ARG A 296 -13.09 -8.86 16.40
CA ARG A 296 -12.96 -8.31 17.76
C ARG A 296 -12.10 -9.18 18.67
N ARG A 297 -12.32 -10.50 18.68
CA ARG A 297 -11.51 -11.41 19.50
C ARG A 297 -10.01 -11.27 19.18
N CYS A 298 -9.63 -11.16 17.92
CA CYS A 298 -8.23 -10.93 17.51
C CYS A 298 -7.70 -9.49 17.78
N ILE A 299 -8.40 -8.70 18.60
CA ILE A 299 -7.97 -7.43 19.20
C ILE A 299 -7.95 -7.54 20.74
N ASP A 300 -8.75 -8.46 21.30
CA ASP A 300 -8.84 -8.78 22.73
C ASP A 300 -7.81 -9.87 23.18
N ASP A 301 -7.31 -10.68 22.23
CA ASP A 301 -6.31 -11.77 22.38
C ASP A 301 -4.84 -11.26 22.40
#